data_AF-A0A7K2MQS5-F1
#
_entry.id   AF-A0A7K2MQS5-F1
#
_cell.length_a   1.000
_cell.length_b   1.000
_cell.length_c   1.000
_cell.angle_alpha   90.00
_cell.angle_beta   90.00
_cell.angle_gamma   90.00
#
_symmetry.space_group_name_H-M   'P 1'
#
loop_
_entity.id
_entity.type
_entity.pdbx_description
1 polymer ?
#
loop_
_entity_poly.entity_id
_entity_poly.type
_entity_poly.pdbx_seq_one_letter_code
_entity_poly.pdbx_strand_id
1 'polypeptide(L)'
;NGVRSHLYVSSTAAQLGPRFRVLGSTAGYVKHGLDPQEAALREGKRPGPGWGEEDESLWGRVGAGDSPLTGGGRVAATVAGDYPAYYAAVAKALREGGPNPVDAREAAAALDVLEAARRSARDGVVVAL
;
A
#
# COMPACT_ATOMS: atom_id res chain seq x y z
N ASN A 1 4.40 3.87 20.61
CA ASN A 1 4.21 4.68 19.38
C ASN A 1 2.73 5.04 19.12
N GLY A 2 1.75 4.54 19.88
CA GLY A 2 0.33 4.89 19.74
C GLY A 2 -0.38 4.36 18.48
N VAL A 3 0.37 4.05 17.42
CA VAL A 3 -0.15 3.52 16.16
C VAL A 3 -0.50 2.04 16.29
N ARG A 4 -1.64 1.65 15.71
CA ARG A 4 -2.05 0.26 15.52
C ARG A 4 -2.33 0.01 14.04
N SER A 5 -1.63 -0.95 13.45
CA SER A 5 -1.78 -1.34 12.05
C SER A 5 -2.57 -2.63 11.93
N HIS A 6 -3.59 -2.66 11.07
CA HIS A 6 -4.39 -3.84 10.76
C HIS A 6 -4.21 -4.18 9.29
N LEU A 7 -3.83 -5.42 8.99
CA LEU A 7 -3.78 -5.96 7.64
C LEU A 7 -4.72 -7.16 7.57
N TYR A 8 -5.56 -7.20 6.55
CA TYR A 8 -6.48 -8.30 6.32
C TYR A 8 -6.70 -8.51 4.83
N VAL A 9 -7.08 -9.72 4.47
CA VAL A 9 -7.44 -10.11 3.11
C VAL A 9 -8.63 -11.06 3.19
N SER A 10 -9.53 -10.99 2.21
CA SER A 10 -10.62 -11.95 2.08
C SER A 10 -10.77 -12.34 0.61
N SER A 11 -10.85 -13.63 0.34
CA SER A 11 -11.14 -14.20 -0.98
C SER A 11 -12.65 -14.35 -1.24
N THR A 12 -13.50 -14.05 -0.26
CA THR A 12 -14.96 -14.24 -0.31
C THR A 12 -15.74 -12.96 -0.05
N ALA A 13 -15.06 -11.82 0.07
CA ALA A 13 -15.71 -10.53 0.21
C ALA A 13 -16.45 -10.16 -1.08
N ALA A 14 -17.79 -10.20 -1.05
CA ALA A 14 -18.63 -9.80 -2.19
C ALA A 14 -18.52 -8.30 -2.50
N GLN A 15 -18.29 -7.48 -1.48
CA GLN A 15 -18.02 -6.05 -1.62
C GLN A 15 -16.67 -5.73 -0.97
N LEU A 16 -15.77 -5.15 -1.76
CA LEU A 16 -14.45 -4.77 -1.29
C LEU A 16 -14.54 -3.53 -0.40
N GLY A 17 -13.79 -3.54 0.70
CA GLY A 17 -13.58 -2.37 1.54
C GLY A 17 -12.47 -1.44 1.00
N PRO A 18 -12.13 -0.38 1.75
CA PRO A 18 -11.00 0.48 1.40
C PRO A 18 -9.69 -0.29 1.33
N ARG A 19 -8.86 0.04 0.34
CA ARG A 19 -7.48 -0.47 0.23
C ARG A 19 -6.59 0.12 1.32
N PHE A 20 -6.82 1.37 1.66
CA PHE A 20 -6.19 2.05 2.80
C PHE A 20 -7.24 2.81 3.60
N ARG A 21 -7.10 2.71 4.93
CA ARG A 21 -7.79 3.55 5.89
C ARG A 21 -6.82 3.91 7.00
N VAL A 22 -6.41 5.18 7.02
CA VAL A 22 -5.47 5.73 8.01
C VAL A 22 -6.21 6.76 8.84
N LEU A 23 -6.15 6.65 10.16
CA LEU A 23 -6.82 7.56 11.07
C LEU A 23 -5.80 8.24 11.97
N GLY A 24 -5.79 9.57 11.94
CA GLY A 24 -5.07 10.42 12.88
C GLY A 24 -6.04 11.16 13.80
N SER A 25 -5.48 11.92 14.74
CA SER A 25 -6.26 12.76 15.65
C SER A 25 -6.93 13.97 14.97
N THR A 26 -6.41 14.40 13.82
CA THR A 26 -6.88 15.60 13.10
C THR A 26 -7.58 15.30 11.79
N ALA A 27 -7.31 14.15 11.17
CA ALA A 27 -7.89 13.75 9.91
C ALA A 27 -7.78 12.24 9.69
N GLY A 28 -8.65 11.71 8.84
CA GLY A 28 -8.52 10.39 8.25
C GLY A 28 -8.21 10.47 6.76
N TYR A 29 -7.60 9.40 6.24
CA TYR A 29 -7.40 9.14 4.82
C TYR A 29 -8.04 7.81 4.44
N VAL A 30 -8.83 7.81 3.35
CA VAL A 30 -9.46 6.61 2.81
C VAL A 30 -9.19 6.55 1.31
N LYS A 31 -8.72 5.41 0.83
CA LYS A 31 -8.52 5.13 -0.60
C LYS A 31 -9.07 3.76 -0.97
N HIS A 32 -9.71 3.71 -2.13
CA HIS A 32 -10.19 2.49 -2.77
C HIS A 32 -9.38 2.23 -4.05
N GLY A 33 -9.60 1.05 -4.64
CA GLY A 33 -8.89 0.63 -5.84
C GLY A 33 -7.51 0.05 -5.56
N LEU A 34 -6.95 -0.58 -6.60
CA LEU A 34 -5.60 -1.11 -6.64
C LEU A 34 -4.75 -0.28 -7.59
N ASP A 35 -3.43 -0.37 -7.45
CA ASP A 35 -2.49 0.18 -8.42
C ASP A 35 -2.77 -0.42 -9.82
N PRO A 36 -2.85 0.41 -10.88
CA PRO A 36 -3.25 -0.06 -12.21
C PRO A 36 -2.14 -0.78 -12.98
N GLN A 37 -0.88 -0.71 -12.54
CA GLN A 37 0.29 -1.19 -13.27
C GLN A 37 0.24 -2.70 -13.49
N GLU A 38 -0.19 -3.50 -12.50
CA GLU A 38 -0.29 -4.95 -12.65
C GLU A 38 -1.29 -5.34 -13.75
N ALA A 39 -2.46 -4.69 -13.78
CA ALA A 39 -3.47 -4.90 -14.80
C ALA A 39 -2.95 -4.48 -16.19
N ALA A 40 -2.31 -3.32 -16.28
CA ALA A 40 -1.71 -2.84 -17.52
C ALA A 40 -0.63 -3.79 -18.06
N LEU A 41 0.24 -4.31 -17.19
CA LEU A 41 1.26 -5.30 -17.58
C LEU A 41 0.62 -6.60 -18.07
N ARG A 42 -0.45 -7.08 -17.41
CA ARG A 42 -1.22 -8.26 -17.82
C ARG A 42 -1.86 -8.09 -19.19
N GLU A 43 -2.27 -6.87 -19.53
CA GLU A 43 -2.77 -6.49 -20.87
C GLU A 43 -1.66 -6.28 -21.91
N GLY A 44 -0.39 -6.48 -21.54
CA GLY A 44 0.73 -6.34 -22.46
C GLY A 44 1.24 -4.89 -22.64
N LYS A 45 0.70 -3.92 -21.89
CA LYS A 45 1.20 -2.54 -21.89
C LYS A 45 2.60 -2.47 -21.25
N ARG A 46 3.31 -1.37 -21.49
CA ARG A 46 4.66 -1.13 -20.98
C ARG A 46 4.76 0.29 -20.42
N PRO A 47 5.69 0.54 -19.46
CA PRO A 47 5.95 1.87 -18.95
C PRO A 47 6.24 2.90 -20.05
N GLY A 48 5.63 4.07 -19.92
CA GLY A 48 5.68 5.19 -20.86
C GLY A 48 4.97 6.41 -20.26
N PRO A 49 4.68 7.47 -21.04
CA PRO A 49 3.93 8.63 -20.56
C PRO A 49 2.59 8.22 -19.94
N GLY A 50 2.27 8.74 -18.75
CA GLY A 50 1.05 8.41 -18.00
C GLY A 50 1.07 7.04 -17.28
N TRP A 51 2.22 6.35 -17.24
CA TRP A 51 2.33 5.06 -16.54
C TRP A 51 2.06 5.19 -15.04
N GLY A 52 1.24 4.29 -14.51
CA GLY A 52 0.91 4.24 -13.09
C GLY A 52 -0.04 5.34 -12.61
N GLU A 53 -0.48 6.24 -13.49
CA GLU A 53 -1.54 7.20 -13.20
C GLU A 53 -2.89 6.46 -13.09
N GLU A 54 -3.73 6.93 -12.18
CA GLU A 54 -5.09 6.44 -12.01
C GLU A 54 -6.09 7.59 -12.20
N ASP A 55 -7.32 7.23 -12.59
CA ASP A 55 -8.43 8.15 -12.73
C ASP A 55 -8.72 8.90 -11.41
N GLU A 56 -9.08 10.18 -11.50
CA GLU A 56 -9.37 11.03 -10.33
C GLU A 56 -10.48 10.44 -9.44
N SER A 57 -11.43 9.69 -10.00
CA SER A 57 -12.46 9.00 -9.23
C SER A 57 -11.92 7.94 -8.26
N LEU A 58 -10.69 7.46 -8.46
CA LEU A 58 -10.00 6.48 -7.61
C LEU A 58 -9.05 7.12 -6.59
N TRP A 59 -8.86 8.44 -6.67
CA TRP A 59 -7.99 9.16 -5.74
C TRP A 59 -8.52 9.05 -4.31
N GLY A 60 -7.57 9.06 -3.37
CA GLY A 60 -7.93 9.02 -1.95
C GLY A 60 -8.61 10.31 -1.50
N ARG A 61 -9.34 10.24 -0.39
CA ARG A 61 -9.92 11.41 0.29
C ARG A 61 -9.29 11.60 1.66
N VAL A 62 -9.00 12.85 2.02
CA VAL A 62 -8.49 13.25 3.33
C VAL A 62 -9.40 14.30 3.97
N GLY A 63 -9.75 14.10 5.23
CA GLY A 63 -10.61 15.06 5.95
C GLY A 63 -11.00 14.62 7.35
N ALA A 64 -11.80 15.47 7.99
CA ALA A 64 -12.41 15.26 9.29
C ALA A 64 -13.85 15.81 9.28
N GLY A 65 -14.68 15.36 10.22
CA GLY A 65 -16.09 15.75 10.27
C GLY A 65 -16.96 14.86 9.38
N ASP A 66 -17.60 15.46 8.38
CA ASP A 66 -18.55 14.77 7.51
C ASP A 66 -17.94 13.57 6.79
N SER A 67 -18.79 12.56 6.53
CA SER A 67 -18.37 11.34 5.85
C SER A 67 -17.93 11.65 4.41
N PRO A 68 -16.92 10.94 3.87
CA PRO A 68 -16.62 11.00 2.44
C PRO A 68 -17.82 10.75 1.54
N LEU A 69 -18.79 9.93 1.99
CA LEU A 69 -20.03 9.66 1.26
C LEU A 69 -20.97 10.87 1.17
N THR A 70 -20.89 11.80 2.12
CA THR A 70 -21.72 13.01 2.18
C THR A 70 -20.96 14.24 1.66
N GLY A 71 -19.88 14.03 0.92
CA GLY A 71 -19.04 15.11 0.38
C GLY A 71 -17.97 15.63 1.34
N GLY A 72 -17.75 14.95 2.49
CA GLY A 72 -16.71 15.30 3.44
C GLY A 72 -15.29 15.01 2.93
N GLY A 73 -14.35 15.85 3.36
CA GLY A 73 -12.95 15.74 2.98
C GLY A 73 -12.64 16.17 1.54
N ARG A 74 -11.37 16.44 1.28
CA ARG A 74 -10.86 16.83 -0.04
C ARG A 74 -10.24 15.63 -0.76
N VAL A 75 -10.32 15.64 -2.09
CA VAL A 75 -9.58 14.67 -2.91
C VAL A 75 -8.08 14.92 -2.73
N ALA A 76 -7.31 13.85 -2.68
CA ALA A 76 -5.85 13.87 -2.61
C ALA A 76 -5.30 13.07 -3.79
N ALA A 77 -4.64 13.77 -4.72
CA ALA A 77 -4.06 13.18 -5.91
C ALA A 77 -3.14 12.01 -5.55
N THR A 78 -3.39 10.86 -6.18
CA THR A 78 -2.55 9.69 -6.01
C THR A 78 -1.28 9.87 -6.84
N VAL A 79 -0.13 9.73 -6.19
CA VAL A 79 1.16 9.70 -6.90
C VAL A 79 1.18 8.48 -7.81
N ALA A 80 1.55 8.68 -9.07
CA ALA A 80 1.64 7.60 -10.04
C ALA A 80 2.56 6.47 -9.54
N GLY A 81 2.11 5.23 -9.71
CA GLY A 81 2.90 4.07 -9.36
C GLY A 81 4.12 3.92 -10.30
N ASP A 82 5.27 3.53 -9.74
CA ASP A 82 6.52 3.42 -10.50
C ASP A 82 7.28 2.14 -10.13
N TYR A 83 6.78 0.98 -10.58
CA TYR A 83 7.53 -0.28 -10.45
C TYR A 83 8.92 -0.24 -11.11
N PRO A 84 9.13 0.45 -12.26
CA PRO A 84 10.47 0.67 -12.80
C PRO A 84 11.48 1.31 -11.83
N ALA A 85 11.04 2.16 -10.89
CA ALA A 85 11.91 2.77 -9.88
C ALA A 85 12.74 1.75 -9.09
N TYR A 86 12.16 0.58 -8.79
CA TYR A 86 12.89 -0.48 -8.08
C TYR A 86 14.13 -0.92 -8.86
N TYR A 87 13.97 -1.24 -10.14
CA TYR A 87 15.07 -1.69 -10.98
C TYR A 87 16.07 -0.58 -11.27
N ALA A 88 15.61 0.66 -11.43
CA ALA A 88 16.50 1.81 -11.55
C ALA A 88 17.39 1.97 -10.29
N ALA A 89 16.81 1.82 -9.11
CA ALA A 89 17.53 1.89 -7.84
C ALA A 89 18.49 0.71 -7.65
N VAL A 90 18.12 -0.52 -8.02
CA VAL A 90 19.04 -1.68 -8.03
C VAL A 90 20.21 -1.44 -8.98
N ALA A 91 19.93 -1.01 -10.21
CA ALA A 91 20.97 -0.75 -11.20
C ALA A 91 21.95 0.33 -10.73
N LYS A 92 21.43 1.39 -10.09
CA LYS A 92 22.24 2.44 -9.46
C LYS A 92 23.13 1.86 -8.36
N ALA A 93 22.55 1.13 -7.40
CA ALA A 93 23.30 0.54 -6.29
C ALA A 93 24.44 -0.39 -6.77
N LEU A 94 24.21 -1.16 -7.83
CA LEU A 94 25.21 -2.05 -8.41
C LEU A 94 26.34 -1.30 -9.15
N ARG A 95 26.03 -0.18 -9.82
CA ARG A 95 26.99 0.54 -10.66
C ARG A 95 27.77 1.61 -9.91
N GLU A 96 27.09 2.32 -9.03
CA GLU A 96 27.62 3.48 -8.30
C GLU A 96 27.95 3.15 -6.84
N GLY A 97 27.53 1.98 -6.36
CA GLY A 97 27.50 1.67 -4.95
C GLY A 97 26.30 2.31 -4.24
N GLY A 98 26.13 2.00 -2.96
CA GLY A 98 25.03 2.48 -2.14
C GLY A 98 24.08 1.38 -1.67
N PRO A 99 23.04 1.74 -0.90
CA PRO A 99 22.11 0.76 -0.34
C PRO A 99 21.24 0.13 -1.44
N ASN A 100 20.91 -1.14 -1.25
CA ASN A 100 19.86 -1.80 -2.03
C ASN A 100 18.52 -1.12 -1.74
N PRO A 101 17.65 -0.82 -2.73
CA PRO A 101 16.32 -0.24 -2.49
C PRO A 101 15.41 -1.06 -1.56
N VAL A 102 15.66 -2.37 -1.44
CA VAL A 102 15.02 -3.22 -0.43
C VAL A 102 16.12 -4.07 0.21
N ASP A 103 16.43 -3.80 1.47
CA ASP A 103 17.49 -4.52 2.18
C ASP A 103 17.04 -5.94 2.55
N ALA A 104 17.98 -6.89 2.56
CA ALA A 104 17.68 -8.28 2.91
C ALA A 104 17.16 -8.42 4.35
N ARG A 105 17.56 -7.53 5.27
CA ARG A 105 17.07 -7.51 6.65
C ARG A 105 15.64 -6.98 6.73
N GLU A 106 15.24 -6.06 5.85
CA GLU A 106 13.84 -5.62 5.76
C GLU A 106 12.93 -6.77 5.30
N ALA A 107 13.40 -7.55 4.32
CA ALA A 107 12.71 -8.77 3.89
C ALA A 107 12.62 -9.81 5.02
N ALA A 108 13.69 -10.02 5.79
CA ALA A 108 13.69 -10.92 6.94
C ALA A 108 12.69 -10.45 8.03
N ALA A 109 12.68 -9.16 8.36
CA ALA A 109 11.72 -8.61 9.33
C ALA A 109 10.26 -8.79 8.87
N ALA A 110 9.99 -8.72 7.56
CA ALA A 110 8.66 -9.03 7.03
C ALA A 110 8.29 -10.49 7.23
N LEU A 111 9.24 -11.42 7.05
CA LEU A 111 9.03 -12.85 7.33
C LEU A 111 8.76 -13.11 8.82
N ASP A 112 9.45 -12.42 9.72
CA ASP A 112 9.21 -12.53 11.17
C ASP A 112 7.77 -12.17 11.54
N VAL A 113 7.21 -11.11 10.92
CA VAL A 113 5.80 -10.73 11.10
C VAL A 113 4.85 -11.83 10.60
N LEU A 114 5.13 -12.43 9.45
CA LEU A 114 4.32 -13.53 8.91
C LEU A 114 4.35 -14.77 9.81
N GLU A 115 5.51 -15.12 10.35
CA GLU A 115 5.66 -16.24 11.26
C GLU A 115 4.96 -15.98 12.60
N ALA A 116 5.11 -14.77 13.16
CA ALA A 116 4.39 -14.34 14.35
C ALA A 116 2.86 -14.39 14.15
N ALA A 117 2.35 -13.96 12.99
CA ALA A 117 0.93 -14.05 12.66
C ALA A 117 0.44 -15.50 12.59
N ARG A 118 1.22 -16.41 11.98
CA ARG A 118 0.89 -17.85 11.93
C ARG A 118 0.87 -18.48 13.32
N ARG A 119 1.86 -18.14 14.17
CA ARG A 119 1.92 -18.60 15.56
C ARG A 119 0.73 -18.09 16.36
N SER A 120 0.42 -16.80 16.25
CA SER A 120 -0.72 -16.17 16.91
C SER A 120 -2.04 -16.85 16.55
N ALA A 121 -2.26 -17.14 15.26
CA ALA A 121 -3.45 -17.85 14.79
C ALA A 121 -3.56 -19.29 15.31
N ARG A 122 -2.43 -20.02 15.39
CA ARG A 122 -2.40 -21.40 15.88
C ARG A 122 -2.61 -21.50 17.39
N ASP A 123 -1.96 -20.62 18.14
CA ASP A 123 -1.85 -20.74 19.61
C ASP A 123 -2.85 -19.84 20.35
N GLY A 124 -3.54 -18.91 19.64
CA GLY A 124 -4.50 -17.99 20.22
C GLY A 124 -3.89 -16.91 21.11
N VAL A 125 -2.61 -16.58 20.91
CA VAL A 125 -1.87 -15.61 21.75
C VAL A 125 -1.38 -14.40 20.95
N VAL A 126 -1.13 -13.29 21.65
CA VAL A 126 -0.41 -12.16 21.07
C VAL A 126 1.09 -12.49 21.06
N VAL A 127 1.74 -12.35 19.90
CA VAL A 127 3.19 -12.55 19.76
C VAL A 127 3.88 -11.18 19.73
N ALA A 128 4.84 -10.97 20.64
CA ALA A 128 5.71 -9.80 20.63
C ALA A 128 6.90 -10.05 19.68
N LEU A 129 7.27 -9.02 18.92
CA LEU A 129 8.44 -8.97 18.05
C LEU A 129 9.51 -8.06 18.66
#